data_AF-A0A3M0J5Q6-F1
#
_entry.id   AF-A0A3M0J5Q6-F1
#
_cell.length_a   1.000
_cell.length_b   1.000
_cell.length_c   1.000
_cell.angle_alpha   90.00
_cell.angle_beta   90.00
_cell.angle_gamma   90.00
#
_symmetry.space_group_name_H-M   'P 1'
#
loop_
_entity.id
_entity.type
_entity.pdbx_description
1 polymer ?
#
loop_
_entity_poly.entity_id
_entity_poly.type
_entity_poly.pdbx_seq_one_letter_code
_entity_poly.pdbx_strand_id
1 'polypeptide(L)'
;MRCLARLSSKALLVLCSLLALLSLLLWTRCSRHSQSPPEPPERRRAPDGEEASPQDPPGAAGMPGKAGPRYEEIDCVINEEQTVKGRREGSEVFLPFSWVEKYFQVYGRISQSSDGSERFEFSHSYSKVYAQRAPYRPDGVFMSFEGYNVELRDRVKCISGVEGVLEVDLFRGTFLKVFQKWIWESGKGDGVKCISGVEGVPVSTQWGPQGYFYPIQIAQYGLSHYSKNLTEKPPRVEVYETAGDGNGGGGNEGEWTVPKGCSLATVWDESRLTAVKQFSCPENSEGISLELNNARDFIISLDLKFQGNGSVSVVLETTERGRPFTLHYVSGSTRLISLRDRDVSYGIGARGAWSTLTRDLLTDLRKGAGLSNTKAVRQTRVAPRKLLRLVARGRGLLDNVTVSATAHAAAFFAASRWLLRNQDGRGGWPIAVTRKLGKASSPWIPAGTRPWRKGRPCPPWSGRTG
;
A
#
# COMPACT_ATOMS: atom_id res chain seq x y z
N MET A 1 -41.65 -3.46 -56.82
CA MET A 1 -41.01 -4.71 -56.32
C MET A 1 -41.00 -4.62 -54.79
N ARG A 2 -42.08 -5.03 -54.14
CA ARG A 2 -42.37 -6.35 -53.53
C ARG A 2 -41.64 -6.60 -52.20
N CYS A 3 -42.46 -6.64 -51.14
CA CYS A 3 -42.41 -7.53 -49.97
C CYS A 3 -41.33 -7.31 -48.90
N LEU A 4 -41.60 -6.38 -47.97
CA LEU A 4 -41.11 -6.52 -46.59
C LEU A 4 -42.05 -7.47 -45.85
N ALA A 5 -41.61 -8.71 -45.67
CA ALA A 5 -42.34 -9.75 -44.97
C ALA A 5 -42.60 -9.33 -43.51
N ARG A 6 -43.87 -9.30 -43.11
CA ARG A 6 -44.27 -9.21 -41.70
C ARG A 6 -43.89 -10.52 -41.02
N LEU A 7 -42.69 -10.55 -40.44
CA LEU A 7 -42.26 -11.68 -39.62
C LEU A 7 -43.14 -11.72 -38.37
N SER A 8 -43.96 -12.76 -38.22
CA SER A 8 -44.85 -12.87 -37.06
C SER A 8 -44.03 -13.02 -35.79
N SER A 9 -44.55 -12.54 -34.66
CA SER A 9 -43.90 -12.65 -33.34
C SER A 9 -43.54 -14.10 -32.98
N LYS A 10 -44.31 -15.08 -33.49
CA LYS A 10 -44.01 -16.51 -33.37
C LYS A 10 -42.75 -16.91 -34.14
N ALA A 11 -42.54 -16.39 -35.35
CA ALA A 11 -41.34 -16.65 -36.14
C ALA A 11 -40.08 -16.03 -35.52
N LEU A 12 -40.22 -14.86 -34.87
CA LEU A 12 -39.11 -14.24 -34.14
C LEU A 12 -38.72 -15.04 -32.90
N LEU A 13 -39.70 -15.57 -32.16
CA LEU A 13 -39.44 -16.45 -31.00
C LEU A 13 -38.72 -17.73 -31.41
N VAL A 14 -39.15 -18.36 -32.52
CA VAL A 14 -38.49 -19.56 -33.05
C VAL A 14 -37.04 -19.27 -33.46
N LEU A 15 -36.80 -18.14 -34.12
CA LEU A 15 -35.45 -17.73 -34.52
C LEU A 15 -34.55 -17.47 -33.30
N CYS A 16 -35.07 -16.80 -32.26
CA CYS A 16 -34.34 -16.58 -31.02
C CYS A 16 -34.02 -17.90 -30.29
N SER A 17 -34.96 -18.84 -30.23
CA SER A 17 -34.70 -20.15 -29.63
C SER A 17 -33.67 -20.97 -30.43
N LEU A 18 -33.66 -20.88 -31.76
CA LEU A 18 -32.65 -21.54 -32.60
C LEU A 18 -31.26 -20.92 -32.39
N LEU A 19 -31.16 -19.60 -32.27
CA LEU A 19 -29.91 -18.91 -31.98
C LEU A 19 -29.37 -19.23 -30.59
N ALA A 20 -30.25 -19.38 -29.59
CA ALA A 20 -29.87 -19.83 -28.24
C ALA A 20 -29.39 -21.29 -28.21
N LEU A 21 -30.01 -22.16 -29.01
CA LEU A 21 -29.58 -23.55 -29.13
C LEU A 21 -28.22 -23.64 -29.86
N LEU A 22 -28.01 -22.82 -30.88
CA LEU A 22 -26.75 -22.76 -31.61
C LEU A 22 -25.60 -22.26 -30.72
N SER A 23 -25.87 -21.25 -29.87
CA SER A 23 -24.87 -20.74 -28.93
C SER A 23 -24.55 -21.75 -27.82
N LEU A 24 -25.53 -22.50 -27.32
CA LEU A 24 -25.31 -23.62 -26.40
C LEU A 24 -24.51 -24.77 -27.05
N LEU A 25 -24.78 -25.11 -28.30
CA LEU A 25 -24.04 -26.13 -29.05
C LEU A 25 -22.59 -25.68 -29.34
N LEU A 26 -22.37 -24.40 -29.64
CA LEU A 26 -21.02 -23.83 -29.80
C LEU A 26 -20.28 -23.76 -28.46
N TRP A 27 -20.96 -23.43 -27.36
CA TRP A 27 -20.38 -23.41 -26.02
C TRP A 27 -19.95 -24.81 -25.54
N THR A 28 -20.77 -25.83 -25.81
CA THR A 28 -20.45 -27.23 -25.47
C THR A 28 -19.31 -27.79 -26.34
N ARG A 29 -19.17 -27.32 -27.60
CA ARG A 29 -18.03 -27.67 -28.46
C ARG A 29 -16.72 -26.99 -28.01
N CYS A 30 -16.78 -25.73 -27.55
CA CYS A 30 -15.63 -25.02 -26.98
C CYS A 30 -15.22 -25.57 -25.60
N SER A 31 -16.18 -26.02 -24.78
CA SER A 31 -15.89 -26.62 -23.46
C SER A 31 -15.17 -27.97 -23.57
N ARG A 32 -15.38 -28.73 -24.65
CA ARG A 32 -14.64 -29.98 -24.93
C ARG A 32 -13.19 -29.75 -25.35
N HIS A 33 -12.79 -28.55 -25.73
CA HIS A 33 -11.40 -28.22 -26.08
C HIS A 33 -10.58 -27.67 -24.91
N SER A 34 -11.20 -27.44 -23.74
CA SER A 34 -10.55 -26.79 -22.60
C SER A 34 -10.21 -27.72 -21.42
N GLN A 35 -10.38 -29.03 -21.58
CA GLN A 35 -9.96 -30.03 -20.59
C GLN A 35 -8.87 -30.96 -21.14
N SER A 36 -7.66 -30.43 -21.24
CA SER A 36 -6.44 -31.21 -21.13
C SER A 36 -5.43 -30.37 -20.34
N PRO A 37 -4.97 -30.81 -19.15
CA PRO A 37 -3.84 -30.16 -18.50
C PRO A 37 -2.62 -30.26 -19.43
N PRO A 38 -1.78 -29.22 -19.57
CA PRO A 38 -0.50 -29.40 -20.24
C PRO A 38 0.36 -30.37 -19.42
N GLU A 39 0.83 -31.44 -20.08
CA GLU A 39 1.87 -32.31 -19.53
C GLU A 39 3.13 -31.48 -19.16
N PRO A 40 3.86 -31.87 -18.11
CA PRO A 40 5.17 -31.27 -17.84
C PRO A 40 6.11 -31.58 -19.01
N PRO A 41 7.00 -30.65 -19.41
CA PRO A 41 7.94 -30.92 -20.48
C PRO A 41 8.83 -32.10 -20.08
N GLU A 42 8.75 -33.15 -20.89
CA GLU A 42 9.58 -34.35 -20.83
C GLU A 42 11.05 -33.94 -20.90
N ARG A 43 11.81 -34.23 -19.83
CA ARG A 43 13.27 -34.12 -19.86
C ARG A 43 13.77 -35.04 -20.97
N ARG A 44 14.32 -34.46 -22.04
CA ARG A 44 15.21 -35.19 -22.93
C ARG A 44 16.33 -35.78 -22.08
N ARG A 45 16.31 -37.10 -21.90
CA ARG A 45 17.45 -37.86 -21.40
C ARG A 45 18.60 -37.65 -22.37
N ALA A 46 19.70 -37.09 -21.88
CA ALA A 46 20.99 -37.27 -22.51
C ALA A 46 21.33 -38.77 -22.48
N PRO A 47 22.04 -39.30 -23.49
CA PRO A 47 22.41 -40.71 -23.53
C PRO A 47 23.26 -41.06 -22.30
N ASP A 48 22.96 -42.24 -21.75
CA ASP A 48 23.60 -42.81 -20.57
C ASP A 48 25.12 -42.85 -20.75
N GLY A 49 25.80 -41.96 -20.01
CA GLY A 49 27.23 -42.09 -19.74
C GLY A 49 27.37 -42.91 -18.46
N GLU A 50 27.82 -44.14 -18.62
CA GLU A 50 28.12 -45.13 -17.58
C GLU A 50 28.82 -44.50 -16.38
N GLU A 51 28.11 -44.41 -15.25
CA GLU A 51 28.69 -44.08 -13.95
C GLU A 51 29.38 -45.35 -13.43
N ALA A 52 30.65 -45.55 -13.85
CA ALA A 52 31.51 -46.57 -13.29
C ALA A 52 31.84 -46.19 -11.84
N SER A 53 31.19 -46.87 -10.90
CA SER A 53 31.60 -46.95 -9.50
C SER A 53 33.04 -47.49 -9.42
N PRO A 54 34.00 -46.80 -8.77
CA PRO A 54 35.30 -47.39 -8.52
C PRO A 54 35.15 -48.44 -7.42
N GLN A 55 35.23 -49.71 -7.82
CA GLN A 55 35.52 -50.83 -6.93
C GLN A 55 36.86 -50.57 -6.23
N ASP A 56 36.91 -50.80 -4.91
CA ASP A 56 38.15 -50.89 -4.14
C ASP A 56 39.07 -51.99 -4.70
N PRO A 57 40.38 -51.70 -4.94
CA PRO A 57 41.40 -52.74 -4.93
C PRO A 57 42.24 -52.67 -3.64
N PRO A 58 42.73 -53.82 -3.17
CA PRO A 58 43.39 -53.95 -1.87
C PRO A 58 44.80 -53.34 -1.89
N GLY A 59 45.25 -52.98 -0.69
CA GLY A 59 46.38 -52.09 -0.46
C GLY A 59 47.73 -52.49 -1.08
N ALA A 60 48.54 -51.45 -1.30
CA ALA A 60 49.98 -51.51 -1.25
C ALA A 60 50.53 -50.11 -0.89
N ALA A 61 51.65 -50.12 -0.19
CA ALA A 61 52.22 -49.05 0.60
C ALA A 61 52.70 -47.79 -0.16
N GLY A 62 52.61 -46.65 0.54
CA GLY A 62 53.61 -45.57 0.57
C GLY A 62 53.86 -44.75 -0.70
N MET A 63 53.42 -43.48 -0.71
CA MET A 63 54.12 -42.29 -1.28
C MET A 63 53.28 -41.01 -1.01
N PRO A 64 53.87 -39.80 -1.02
CA PRO A 64 53.49 -38.68 -0.16
C PRO A 64 52.30 -37.85 -0.66
N GLY A 65 51.64 -37.16 0.27
CA GLY A 65 50.41 -36.40 0.06
C GLY A 65 50.46 -35.45 -1.13
N LYS A 66 49.50 -35.59 -2.06
CA LYS A 66 49.14 -34.53 -3.00
C LYS A 66 48.61 -33.36 -2.19
N ALA A 67 49.43 -32.32 -2.05
CA ALA A 67 48.98 -31.03 -1.58
C ALA A 67 47.78 -30.59 -2.43
N GLY A 68 46.66 -30.29 -1.79
CA GLY A 68 45.53 -29.66 -2.46
C GLY A 68 45.97 -28.37 -3.17
N PRO A 69 45.24 -27.90 -4.17
CA PRO A 69 45.58 -26.68 -4.89
C PRO A 69 45.84 -25.53 -3.90
N ARG A 70 47.02 -24.92 -4.02
CA ARG A 70 47.49 -23.90 -3.08
C ARG A 70 46.73 -22.62 -3.37
N TYR A 71 45.84 -22.25 -2.45
CA TYR A 71 45.11 -20.99 -2.50
C TYR A 71 46.07 -19.86 -2.12
N GLU A 72 46.40 -19.00 -3.08
CA GLU A 72 47.37 -17.93 -2.88
C GLU A 72 46.70 -16.55 -3.03
N GLU A 73 47.13 -15.58 -2.23
CA GLU A 73 46.74 -14.18 -2.42
C GLU A 73 47.53 -13.58 -3.58
N ILE A 74 46.85 -12.84 -4.46
CA ILE A 74 47.46 -12.17 -5.61
C ILE A 74 46.98 -10.73 -5.71
N ASP A 75 47.86 -9.83 -6.15
CA ASP A 75 47.53 -8.44 -6.46
C ASP A 75 46.91 -8.35 -7.86
N CYS A 76 45.67 -7.89 -7.93
CA CYS A 76 44.94 -7.65 -9.16
C CYS A 76 44.95 -6.15 -9.47
N VAL A 77 45.77 -5.73 -10.43
CA VAL A 77 45.83 -4.34 -10.91
C VAL A 77 44.68 -4.12 -11.90
N ILE A 78 43.78 -3.19 -11.58
CA ILE A 78 42.59 -2.87 -12.37
C ILE A 78 42.81 -1.53 -13.08
N ASN A 79 42.85 -1.55 -14.41
CA ASN A 79 43.03 -0.38 -15.29
C ASN A 79 44.22 0.52 -14.89
N GLU A 80 45.27 -0.04 -14.26
CA GLU A 80 46.44 0.71 -13.78
C GLU A 80 46.15 1.78 -12.69
N GLU A 81 44.92 1.87 -12.20
CA GLU A 81 44.49 2.91 -11.25
C GLU A 81 44.38 2.40 -9.81
N GLN A 82 43.97 1.14 -9.64
CA GLN A 82 43.73 0.55 -8.33
C GLN A 82 44.24 -0.89 -8.28
N THR A 83 44.70 -1.31 -7.10
CA THR A 83 45.08 -2.70 -6.84
C THR A 83 44.12 -3.31 -5.82
N VAL A 84 43.60 -4.50 -6.14
CA VAL A 84 42.66 -5.25 -5.31
C VAL A 84 43.25 -6.61 -4.95
N LYS A 85 43.05 -7.06 -3.71
CA LYS A 85 43.49 -8.38 -3.26
C LYS A 85 42.55 -9.47 -3.78
N GLY A 86 43.04 -10.27 -4.74
CA GLY A 86 42.36 -11.43 -5.27
C GLY A 86 42.81 -12.74 -4.60
N ARG A 87 42.35 -13.84 -5.16
CA ARG A 87 42.83 -15.20 -4.85
C ARG A 87 43.17 -15.91 -6.14
N ARG A 88 44.19 -16.76 -6.12
CA ARG A 88 44.59 -17.58 -7.26
C ARG A 88 44.62 -19.05 -6.85
N GLU A 89 44.05 -19.89 -7.71
CA GLU A 89 44.09 -21.34 -7.58
C GLU A 89 44.54 -21.92 -8.92
N GLY A 90 45.82 -22.31 -9.02
CA GLY A 90 46.42 -22.76 -10.27
C GLY A 90 46.41 -21.66 -11.35
N SER A 91 45.60 -21.84 -12.40
CA SER A 91 45.41 -20.87 -13.48
C SER A 91 44.24 -19.91 -13.25
N GLU A 92 43.35 -20.21 -12.30
CA GLU A 92 42.12 -19.44 -12.08
C GLU A 92 42.39 -18.28 -11.11
N VAL A 93 41.81 -17.11 -11.40
CA VAL A 93 41.90 -15.92 -10.56
C VAL A 93 40.51 -15.50 -10.12
N PHE A 94 40.32 -15.40 -8.80
CA PHE A 94 39.07 -15.00 -8.16
C PHE A 94 39.19 -13.58 -7.62
N LEU A 95 38.21 -12.75 -7.98
CA LEU A 95 38.11 -11.36 -7.53
C LEU A 95 37.13 -11.24 -6.36
N PRO A 96 37.39 -10.36 -5.38
CA PRO A 96 36.47 -10.19 -4.26
C PRO A 96 35.18 -9.54 -4.72
N PHE A 97 34.04 -10.13 -4.35
CA PHE A 97 32.73 -9.62 -4.76
C PHE A 97 32.46 -8.20 -4.26
N SER A 98 33.02 -7.79 -3.13
CA SER A 98 32.92 -6.41 -2.62
C SER A 98 33.47 -5.35 -3.58
N TRP A 99 34.44 -5.72 -4.41
CA TRP A 99 34.93 -4.89 -5.51
C TRP A 99 34.01 -5.01 -6.74
N VAL A 100 33.66 -6.24 -7.15
CA VAL A 100 32.79 -6.52 -8.30
C VAL A 100 31.44 -5.78 -8.17
N GLU A 101 30.83 -5.83 -6.99
CA GLU A 101 29.56 -5.18 -6.64
C GLU A 101 29.59 -3.67 -6.95
N LYS A 102 30.65 -2.98 -6.51
CA LYS A 102 30.79 -1.54 -6.66
C LYS A 102 31.22 -1.15 -8.07
N TYR A 103 32.17 -1.90 -8.64
CA TYR A 103 32.74 -1.61 -9.95
C TYR A 103 31.72 -1.81 -11.07
N PHE A 104 30.99 -2.93 -11.06
CA PHE A 104 29.98 -3.26 -12.07
C PHE A 104 28.56 -2.83 -11.70
N GLN A 105 28.34 -2.31 -10.49
CA GLN A 105 27.00 -1.92 -9.98
C GLN A 105 25.99 -3.07 -10.03
N VAL A 106 26.44 -4.24 -9.57
CA VAL A 106 25.66 -5.50 -9.50
C VAL A 106 25.34 -5.84 -8.04
N TYR A 107 24.54 -6.87 -7.81
CA TYR A 107 24.07 -7.23 -6.47
C TYR A 107 24.39 -8.69 -6.13
N GLY A 108 24.64 -8.96 -4.86
CA GLY A 108 24.88 -10.32 -4.40
C GLY A 108 24.57 -10.50 -2.92
N ARG A 109 24.15 -11.70 -2.53
CA ARG A 109 23.93 -12.07 -1.14
C ARG A 109 24.16 -13.55 -0.91
N ILE A 110 24.50 -13.92 0.32
CA ILE A 110 24.51 -15.32 0.75
C ILE A 110 23.10 -15.68 1.22
N SER A 111 22.58 -16.81 0.74
CA SER A 111 21.26 -17.33 1.02
C SER A 111 21.40 -18.75 1.56
N GLN A 112 20.69 -19.07 2.65
CA GLN A 112 20.63 -20.42 3.20
C GLN A 112 19.53 -21.20 2.50
N SER A 113 19.89 -22.34 1.94
CA SER A 113 18.95 -23.27 1.30
C SER A 113 18.26 -24.11 2.36
N SER A 114 17.10 -24.69 2.02
CA SER A 114 16.30 -25.52 2.94
C SER A 114 17.02 -26.78 3.42
N ASP A 115 18.07 -27.20 2.71
CA ASP A 115 18.95 -28.31 3.05
C ASP A 115 20.10 -27.91 4.00
N GLY A 116 20.15 -26.64 4.45
CA GLY A 116 21.22 -26.10 5.29
C GLY A 116 22.47 -25.67 4.52
N SER A 117 22.52 -25.83 3.20
CA SER A 117 23.64 -25.36 2.37
C SER A 117 23.61 -23.86 2.15
N GLU A 118 24.77 -23.21 2.17
CA GLU A 118 24.91 -21.79 1.83
C GLU A 118 25.17 -21.64 0.34
N ARG A 119 24.45 -20.71 -0.30
CA ARG A 119 24.63 -20.38 -1.73
C ARG A 119 24.75 -18.88 -1.90
N PHE A 120 25.69 -18.47 -2.76
CA PHE A 120 25.81 -17.08 -3.18
C PHE A 120 24.85 -16.81 -4.35
N GLU A 121 23.87 -15.93 -4.14
CA GLU A 121 22.92 -15.48 -5.15
C GLU A 121 23.43 -14.19 -5.77
N PHE A 122 23.91 -14.26 -7.02
CA PHE A 122 24.26 -13.10 -7.83
C PHE A 122 23.05 -12.58 -8.61
N SER A 123 22.90 -11.26 -8.69
CA SER A 123 21.90 -10.63 -9.55
C SER A 123 22.45 -9.40 -10.26
N HIS A 124 22.20 -9.33 -11.57
CA HIS A 124 22.55 -8.17 -12.38
C HIS A 124 21.68 -6.93 -12.07
N SER A 125 20.48 -7.13 -11.52
CA SER A 125 19.57 -6.03 -11.17
C SER A 125 18.69 -6.37 -9.96
N TYR A 126 18.03 -5.37 -9.38
CA TYR A 126 17.27 -5.53 -8.12
C TYR A 126 15.75 -5.55 -8.29
N SER A 127 15.21 -5.07 -9.42
CA SER A 127 13.77 -4.95 -9.63
C SER A 127 13.22 -6.12 -10.43
N LYS A 128 12.05 -6.63 -10.03
CA LYS A 128 11.32 -7.65 -10.79
C LYS A 128 10.27 -7.00 -11.69
N VAL A 129 10.08 -7.57 -12.88
CA VAL A 129 8.97 -7.23 -13.77
C VAL A 129 7.68 -7.85 -13.22
N TYR A 130 6.60 -7.09 -13.21
CA TYR A 130 5.30 -7.57 -12.75
C TYR A 130 4.70 -8.57 -13.73
N ALA A 131 4.28 -9.73 -13.24
CA ALA A 131 3.63 -10.77 -14.04
C ALA A 131 2.15 -10.40 -14.26
N GLN A 132 1.85 -9.75 -15.38
CA GLN A 132 0.50 -9.33 -15.74
C GLN A 132 -0.42 -10.55 -15.94
N ARG A 133 -1.50 -10.63 -15.14
CA ARG A 133 -2.45 -11.76 -15.17
C ARG A 133 -3.52 -11.66 -16.26
N ALA A 134 -3.83 -10.45 -16.72
CA ALA A 134 -4.86 -10.20 -17.74
C ALA A 134 -4.59 -8.88 -18.48
N PRO A 135 -5.15 -8.68 -19.70
CA PRO A 135 -5.13 -7.40 -20.38
C PRO A 135 -5.66 -6.27 -19.50
N TYR A 136 -5.07 -5.08 -19.63
CA TYR A 136 -5.44 -3.94 -18.80
C TYR A 136 -6.89 -3.51 -19.03
N ARG A 137 -7.59 -3.23 -17.93
CA ARG A 137 -8.92 -2.63 -17.96
C ARG A 137 -8.99 -1.47 -16.95
N PRO A 138 -9.77 -0.42 -17.24
CA PRO A 138 -9.87 0.69 -16.33
C PRO A 138 -10.37 0.32 -14.93
N ASP A 139 -11.35 -0.58 -14.86
CA ASP A 139 -11.97 -1.11 -13.64
C ASP A 139 -11.17 -2.23 -12.96
N GLY A 140 -9.99 -2.57 -13.48
CA GLY A 140 -9.11 -3.61 -12.94
C GLY A 140 -7.97 -3.05 -12.10
N VAL A 141 -7.09 -3.95 -11.65
CA VAL A 141 -5.84 -3.61 -10.97
C VAL A 141 -5.05 -2.56 -11.78
N PHE A 142 -4.55 -1.54 -11.08
CA PHE A 142 -3.75 -0.51 -11.70
C PHE A 142 -2.31 -0.98 -11.87
N MET A 143 -2.01 -1.61 -13.02
CA MET A 143 -0.68 -2.11 -13.36
C MET A 143 -0.13 -3.08 -12.28
N SER A 144 0.92 -2.69 -11.56
CA SER A 144 1.57 -3.50 -10.52
C SER A 144 1.30 -2.96 -9.10
N PHE A 145 0.32 -2.07 -8.93
CA PHE A 145 0.15 -1.31 -7.68
C PHE A 145 -0.42 -2.14 -6.53
N GLU A 146 -0.89 -3.36 -6.78
CA GLU A 146 -1.19 -4.33 -5.71
C GLU A 146 0.03 -4.63 -4.82
N GLY A 147 1.24 -4.63 -5.39
CA GLY A 147 2.49 -4.84 -4.64
C GLY A 147 3.08 -3.56 -4.04
N TYR A 148 2.41 -2.41 -4.19
CA TYR A 148 2.94 -1.12 -3.74
C TYR A 148 2.45 -0.80 -2.33
N ASN A 149 3.39 -0.60 -1.40
CA ASN A 149 3.12 -0.09 -0.06
C ASN A 149 3.58 1.37 0.00
N VAL A 150 2.71 2.29 -0.43
CA VAL A 150 3.03 3.72 -0.58
C VAL A 150 3.37 4.32 0.78
N GLU A 151 2.69 3.87 1.82
CA GLU A 151 2.73 4.30 3.20
C GLU A 151 3.97 3.83 3.99
N LEU A 152 4.66 2.78 3.53
CA LEU A 152 5.83 2.21 4.21
C LEU A 152 7.16 2.83 3.79
N ARG A 153 7.21 3.60 2.70
CA ARG A 153 8.47 4.21 2.22
C ARG A 153 9.13 5.06 3.34
N ASP A 154 10.46 5.11 3.43
CA ASP A 154 11.21 5.80 4.52
C ASP A 154 11.08 7.32 4.52
N ARG A 155 10.53 7.84 3.43
CA ARG A 155 10.15 9.23 3.33
C ARG A 155 8.64 9.39 3.57
N VAL A 156 7.97 8.37 4.12
CA VAL A 156 6.60 8.35 4.66
C VAL A 156 6.68 8.49 6.17
N LYS A 157 5.98 9.42 6.83
CA LYS A 157 6.13 9.66 8.29
C LYS A 157 4.93 9.34 9.18
N CYS A 158 3.76 8.91 8.66
CA CYS A 158 2.53 8.46 9.39
C CYS A 158 1.35 8.24 8.46
N ILE A 159 0.30 7.51 8.90
CA ILE A 159 -1.01 7.38 8.22
C ILE A 159 -2.04 8.31 8.88
N SER A 160 -3.22 8.48 8.26
CA SER A 160 -4.34 9.20 8.85
C SER A 160 -5.76 8.89 8.37
N GLY A 161 -6.66 9.12 9.33
CA GLY A 161 -8.10 8.99 9.49
C GLY A 161 -8.97 9.37 8.32
N VAL A 162 -9.79 8.44 7.88
CA VAL A 162 -10.85 8.68 6.92
C VAL A 162 -11.84 9.73 7.48
N GLU A 163 -12.63 10.31 6.60
CA GLU A 163 -13.88 11.00 6.91
C GLU A 163 -14.91 10.31 6.03
N GLY A 164 -15.72 9.39 6.52
CA GLY A 164 -16.80 8.77 5.73
C GLY A 164 -18.07 9.59 5.86
N VAL A 165 -18.66 10.02 4.73
CA VAL A 165 -20.11 10.25 4.65
C VAL A 165 -20.63 9.03 3.89
N LEU A 166 -21.61 8.33 4.47
CA LEU A 166 -22.27 7.19 3.82
C LEU A 166 -23.02 7.72 2.59
N GLU A 167 -22.37 7.67 1.43
CA GLU A 167 -23.05 7.84 0.15
C GLU A 167 -22.54 6.74 -0.79
N VAL A 168 -23.30 5.65 -0.82
CA VAL A 168 -23.18 4.60 -1.82
C VAL A 168 -24.04 5.07 -2.99
N ASP A 169 -23.43 5.69 -4.01
CA ASP A 169 -23.66 5.35 -5.41
C ASP A 169 -23.00 6.32 -6.41
N LEU A 170 -22.67 5.77 -7.58
CA LEU A 170 -22.36 6.47 -8.84
C LEU A 170 -20.96 7.09 -9.05
N PHE A 171 -19.86 6.36 -8.82
CA PHE A 171 -18.55 6.76 -9.37
C PHE A 171 -17.77 5.59 -9.99
N ARG A 172 -18.14 5.16 -11.20
CA ARG A 172 -17.47 4.03 -11.88
C ARG A 172 -16.96 4.25 -13.31
N GLY A 173 -17.23 5.38 -13.97
CA GLY A 173 -16.96 5.48 -15.42
C GLY A 173 -15.83 6.43 -15.84
N THR A 174 -15.94 7.70 -15.45
CA THR A 174 -15.24 8.80 -16.16
C THR A 174 -13.93 9.21 -15.50
N PHE A 175 -13.87 9.12 -14.16
CA PHE A 175 -12.69 9.54 -13.37
C PHE A 175 -11.45 8.67 -13.64
N LEU A 176 -11.64 7.35 -13.77
CA LEU A 176 -10.55 6.39 -13.94
C LEU A 176 -9.83 6.57 -15.28
N LYS A 177 -10.55 6.82 -16.38
CA LYS A 177 -9.96 6.91 -17.73
C LYS A 177 -9.01 8.10 -17.92
N VAL A 178 -9.32 9.26 -17.34
CA VAL A 178 -8.46 10.47 -17.42
C VAL A 178 -7.20 10.28 -16.57
N PHE A 179 -7.33 9.57 -15.45
CA PHE A 179 -6.27 9.40 -14.46
C PHE A 179 -5.24 8.32 -14.85
N GLN A 180 -5.67 7.28 -15.57
CA GLN A 180 -4.82 6.16 -15.98
C GLN A 180 -3.76 6.57 -17.00
N LYS A 181 -4.11 7.50 -17.91
CA LYS A 181 -3.15 8.11 -18.85
C LYS A 181 -2.13 9.02 -18.14
N TRP A 182 -2.52 9.64 -17.02
CA TRP A 182 -1.69 10.58 -16.26
C TRP A 182 -0.53 9.91 -15.47
N ILE A 183 -0.72 8.67 -15.01
CA ILE A 183 0.28 7.96 -14.19
C ILE A 183 1.31 7.19 -15.00
N TRP A 184 0.94 6.69 -16.18
CA TRP A 184 1.81 5.90 -17.06
C TRP A 184 3.12 6.62 -17.43
N GLU A 185 3.09 7.95 -17.56
CA GLU A 185 4.22 8.78 -17.98
C GLU A 185 5.01 9.40 -16.81
N SER A 186 4.63 9.09 -15.56
CA SER A 186 5.26 9.62 -14.35
C SER A 186 6.34 8.69 -13.82
N GLY A 187 7.61 9.04 -14.00
CA GLY A 187 8.72 8.43 -13.26
C GLY A 187 8.50 8.48 -11.74
N LYS A 188 8.95 7.44 -11.02
CA LYS A 188 8.77 7.21 -9.57
C LYS A 188 8.86 8.50 -8.74
N GLY A 189 7.72 9.00 -8.29
CA GLY A 189 7.60 10.19 -7.44
C GLY A 189 7.58 9.82 -5.95
N ASP A 190 8.75 9.71 -5.33
CA ASP A 190 8.91 9.14 -3.99
C ASP A 190 9.08 10.18 -2.86
N GLY A 191 8.15 10.23 -1.89
CA GLY A 191 8.31 10.87 -0.57
C GLY A 191 7.11 11.63 0.01
N VAL A 192 6.53 11.15 1.12
CA VAL A 192 5.29 11.56 1.84
C VAL A 192 5.61 12.05 3.31
N LYS A 193 5.67 13.33 3.68
CA LYS A 193 5.76 13.82 5.08
C LYS A 193 4.85 13.13 6.11
N CYS A 194 3.63 12.75 5.83
CA CYS A 194 2.65 12.16 6.77
C CYS A 194 1.36 11.87 6.00
N ILE A 195 0.32 11.32 6.58
CA ILE A 195 -1.03 11.43 5.99
C ILE A 195 -1.80 12.42 6.87
N SER A 196 -2.56 13.31 6.25
CA SER A 196 -3.24 14.40 6.96
C SER A 196 -4.35 13.87 7.88
N GLY A 197 -4.30 14.26 9.16
CA GLY A 197 -5.34 14.09 10.18
C GLY A 197 -6.76 14.38 9.71
N VAL A 198 -6.84 15.38 8.85
CA VAL A 198 -8.06 15.97 8.33
C VAL A 198 -8.48 15.30 7.02
N GLU A 199 -7.54 15.10 6.10
CA GLU A 199 -7.87 14.70 4.71
C GLU A 199 -7.82 13.18 4.46
N GLY A 200 -7.18 12.41 5.36
CA GLY A 200 -7.00 10.96 5.16
C GLY A 200 -6.07 10.59 3.99
N VAL A 201 -5.23 11.53 3.51
CA VAL A 201 -4.31 11.31 2.38
C VAL A 201 -2.85 11.72 2.65
N PRO A 202 -1.88 11.13 1.94
CA PRO A 202 -0.45 11.50 1.94
C PRO A 202 -0.13 13.00 1.74
N VAL A 203 0.54 13.60 2.73
CA VAL A 203 1.34 14.83 2.71
C VAL A 203 2.79 14.45 2.40
N SER A 204 3.54 15.19 1.59
CA SER A 204 4.91 15.01 1.07
C SER A 204 6.01 15.83 1.74
N THR A 205 7.19 15.24 1.97
CA THR A 205 8.44 15.95 2.32
C THR A 205 9.47 15.93 1.19
N GLN A 206 9.13 15.36 0.02
CA GLN A 206 10.11 15.01 -1.01
C GLN A 206 11.01 16.21 -1.39
N TRP A 207 10.42 17.40 -1.49
CA TRP A 207 11.15 18.62 -1.85
C TRP A 207 11.24 19.66 -0.72
N GLY A 208 10.60 19.44 0.43
CA GLY A 208 10.63 20.38 1.55
C GLY A 208 10.20 19.76 2.88
N PRO A 209 10.89 20.06 4.00
CA PRO A 209 10.58 19.47 5.31
C PRO A 209 9.25 19.98 5.89
N GLN A 210 8.69 21.07 5.37
CA GLN A 210 7.44 21.68 5.83
C GLN A 210 6.21 20.79 5.60
N GLY A 211 6.24 19.90 4.61
CA GLY A 211 5.06 19.12 4.24
C GLY A 211 4.21 19.82 3.21
N TYR A 212 3.80 19.10 2.18
CA TYR A 212 2.84 19.60 1.19
C TYR A 212 2.06 18.43 0.59
N PHE A 213 0.79 18.58 0.28
CA PHE A 213 0.07 17.52 -0.43
C PHE A 213 0.65 17.35 -1.83
N TYR A 214 1.06 16.13 -2.16
CA TYR A 214 1.62 15.82 -3.48
C TYR A 214 0.64 14.92 -4.25
N PRO A 215 -0.04 15.44 -5.29
CA PRO A 215 -1.12 14.74 -5.96
C PRO A 215 -0.71 13.35 -6.47
N ILE A 216 0.52 13.19 -6.95
CA ILE A 216 1.03 11.90 -7.44
C ILE A 216 1.08 10.84 -6.33
N GLN A 217 1.47 11.22 -5.12
CA GLN A 217 1.50 10.27 -3.99
C GLN A 217 0.11 9.91 -3.51
N ILE A 218 -0.79 10.89 -3.47
CA ILE A 218 -2.18 10.69 -3.09
C ILE A 218 -2.87 9.75 -4.09
N ALA A 219 -2.63 9.98 -5.38
CA ALA A 219 -3.05 9.11 -6.47
C ALA A 219 -2.52 7.68 -6.33
N GLN A 220 -1.20 7.53 -6.11
CA GLN A 220 -0.56 6.22 -5.95
C GLN A 220 -1.10 5.48 -4.73
N TYR A 221 -1.32 6.18 -3.62
CA TYR A 221 -1.93 5.64 -2.41
C TYR A 221 -3.32 5.10 -2.72
N GLY A 222 -4.21 5.92 -3.29
CA GLY A 222 -5.56 5.48 -3.66
C GLY A 222 -5.55 4.28 -4.60
N LEU A 223 -4.76 4.30 -5.68
CA LEU A 223 -4.73 3.22 -6.67
C LEU A 223 -4.08 1.93 -6.16
N SER A 224 -3.11 2.02 -5.24
CA SER A 224 -2.56 0.84 -4.58
C SER A 224 -3.58 0.17 -3.68
N HIS A 225 -4.30 0.93 -2.86
CA HIS A 225 -5.39 0.39 -2.06
C HIS A 225 -6.53 -0.15 -2.93
N TYR A 226 -6.91 0.54 -4.01
CA TYR A 226 -7.89 0.01 -4.98
C TYR A 226 -7.47 -1.35 -5.55
N SER A 227 -6.20 -1.47 -5.95
CA SER A 227 -5.66 -2.72 -6.52
C SER A 227 -5.61 -3.85 -5.48
N LYS A 228 -5.19 -3.55 -4.25
CA LYS A 228 -5.19 -4.49 -3.11
C LYS A 228 -6.61 -4.95 -2.78
N ASN A 229 -7.60 -4.06 -2.81
CA ASN A 229 -9.00 -4.40 -2.59
C ASN A 229 -9.55 -5.44 -3.59
N LEU A 230 -8.97 -5.51 -4.80
CA LEU A 230 -9.37 -6.47 -5.83
C LEU A 230 -8.61 -7.80 -5.75
N THR A 231 -7.52 -7.87 -4.99
CA THR A 231 -6.55 -8.98 -5.04
C THR A 231 -6.31 -9.66 -3.70
N GLU A 232 -6.42 -8.91 -2.61
CA GLU A 232 -6.37 -9.44 -1.24
C GLU A 232 -7.72 -10.04 -0.85
N LYS A 233 -7.71 -10.91 0.17
CA LYS A 233 -8.93 -11.48 0.74
C LYS A 233 -9.72 -10.39 1.47
N PRO A 234 -11.06 -10.50 1.56
CA PRO A 234 -11.86 -9.62 2.39
C PRO A 234 -11.31 -9.56 3.83
N PRO A 235 -11.22 -8.37 4.44
CA PRO A 235 -10.65 -8.24 5.77
C PRO A 235 -11.56 -8.86 6.82
N ARG A 236 -10.95 -9.43 7.87
CA ARG A 236 -11.66 -9.63 9.12
C ARG A 236 -12.03 -8.26 9.71
N VAL A 237 -13.23 -8.15 10.26
CA VAL A 237 -13.73 -6.97 10.96
C VAL A 237 -14.29 -7.42 12.30
N GLU A 238 -13.79 -6.84 13.38
CA GLU A 238 -14.28 -7.01 14.74
C GLU A 238 -14.99 -5.72 15.17
N VAL A 239 -16.20 -5.85 15.70
CA VAL A 239 -17.07 -4.74 16.07
C VAL A 239 -17.14 -4.69 17.60
N TYR A 240 -16.91 -3.51 18.18
CA TYR A 240 -16.85 -3.31 19.63
C TYR A 240 -17.99 -2.46 20.16
N GLU A 241 -18.58 -1.60 19.33
CA GLU A 241 -19.66 -0.68 19.74
C GLU A 241 -20.55 -0.30 18.55
N THR A 242 -21.86 -0.47 18.70
CA THR A 242 -22.92 -0.10 17.74
C THR A 242 -24.15 0.51 18.42
N ALA A 243 -24.00 0.98 19.65
CA ALA A 243 -25.01 1.63 20.48
C ALA A 243 -26.34 0.86 20.67
N GLY A 244 -26.32 -0.48 20.52
CA GLY A 244 -27.48 -1.35 20.72
C GLY A 244 -28.22 -1.77 19.44
N ASP A 245 -27.77 -1.33 18.25
CA ASP A 245 -28.36 -1.73 16.96
C ASP A 245 -27.87 -3.13 16.49
N GLY A 246 -27.02 -3.78 17.27
CA GLY A 246 -26.53 -5.13 17.04
C GLY A 246 -27.55 -6.17 17.52
N ASN A 247 -27.99 -7.06 16.61
CA ASN A 247 -28.75 -8.25 16.99
C ASN A 247 -27.95 -9.01 18.06
N GLY A 248 -28.50 -9.11 19.27
CA GLY A 248 -27.84 -9.62 20.49
C GLY A 248 -27.39 -11.08 20.42
N GLY A 249 -26.34 -11.36 19.64
CA GLY A 249 -25.81 -12.70 19.44
C GLY A 249 -24.35 -12.65 19.03
N GLY A 250 -23.47 -12.21 19.93
CA GLY A 250 -22.04 -12.13 19.60
C GLY A 250 -21.06 -11.67 20.68
N GLY A 251 -21.36 -11.84 21.98
CA GLY A 251 -20.36 -12.05 23.05
C GLY A 251 -19.29 -11.00 23.40
N ASN A 252 -19.04 -9.95 22.62
CA ASN A 252 -17.96 -8.98 22.86
C ASN A 252 -18.41 -7.53 22.56
N GLU A 253 -19.52 -7.06 23.14
CA GLU A 253 -19.67 -5.60 23.29
C GLU A 253 -18.54 -5.12 24.22
N GLY A 254 -17.74 -4.14 23.77
CA GLY A 254 -16.57 -3.72 24.52
C GLY A 254 -16.97 -3.10 25.85
N GLU A 255 -16.23 -3.43 26.91
CA GLU A 255 -16.50 -2.95 28.26
C GLU A 255 -16.08 -1.48 28.40
N TRP A 256 -17.02 -0.61 28.79
CA TRP A 256 -16.75 0.80 29.04
C TRP A 256 -16.40 1.06 30.50
N THR A 257 -15.34 1.82 30.73
CA THR A 257 -15.00 2.40 32.04
C THR A 257 -15.26 3.91 32.02
N VAL A 258 -16.08 4.39 32.96
CA VAL A 258 -16.46 5.81 33.09
C VAL A 258 -15.92 6.36 34.41
N PRO A 259 -14.85 7.18 34.40
CA PRO A 259 -14.31 7.79 35.62
C PRO A 259 -15.27 8.80 36.27
N LYS A 260 -15.03 9.11 37.55
CA LYS A 260 -15.78 10.16 38.26
C LYS A 260 -15.66 11.50 37.53
N GLY A 261 -16.79 12.18 37.33
CA GLY A 261 -16.85 13.45 36.59
C GLY A 261 -17.00 13.32 35.07
N CYS A 262 -17.11 12.09 34.56
CA CYS A 262 -17.41 11.81 33.16
C CYS A 262 -18.77 11.12 33.01
N SER A 263 -19.40 11.23 31.84
CA SER A 263 -20.69 10.63 31.54
C SER A 263 -20.67 9.98 30.17
N LEU A 264 -21.25 8.78 30.08
CA LEU A 264 -21.49 8.05 28.84
C LEU A 264 -22.96 7.63 28.80
N ALA A 265 -23.67 7.97 27.73
CA ALA A 265 -25.08 7.62 27.55
C ALA A 265 -25.34 7.17 26.11
N THR A 266 -26.26 6.23 25.91
CA THR A 266 -26.81 5.96 24.59
C THR A 266 -27.92 6.98 24.30
N VAL A 267 -27.84 7.68 23.16
CA VAL A 267 -28.82 8.69 22.73
C VAL A 267 -29.23 8.43 21.29
N TRP A 268 -30.44 8.82 20.91
CA TRP A 268 -30.89 8.76 19.52
C TRP A 268 -30.37 9.97 18.74
N ASP A 269 -29.68 9.76 17.61
CA ASP A 269 -29.24 10.84 16.72
C ASP A 269 -30.16 10.92 15.50
N GLU A 270 -30.99 11.98 15.44
CA GLU A 270 -31.97 12.19 14.36
C GLU A 270 -31.32 12.34 12.98
N SER A 271 -30.07 12.83 12.91
CA SER A 271 -29.39 13.01 11.63
C SER A 271 -28.89 11.70 11.02
N ARG A 272 -28.77 10.65 11.83
CA ARG A 272 -28.35 9.31 11.41
C ARG A 272 -29.42 8.24 11.54
N LEU A 273 -30.53 8.55 12.22
CA LEU A 273 -31.63 7.62 12.47
C LEU A 273 -31.15 6.32 13.15
N THR A 274 -30.24 6.46 14.11
CA THR A 274 -29.60 5.36 14.86
C THR A 274 -29.29 5.82 16.29
N ALA A 275 -29.18 4.85 17.20
CA ALA A 275 -28.64 5.10 18.52
C ALA A 275 -27.13 5.34 18.43
N VAL A 276 -26.58 6.21 19.28
CA VAL A 276 -25.14 6.51 19.32
C VAL A 276 -24.69 6.69 20.77
N LYS A 277 -23.39 6.54 21.03
CA LYS A 277 -22.81 6.81 22.35
C LYS A 277 -22.42 8.29 22.48
N GLN A 278 -23.08 9.01 23.38
CA GLN A 278 -22.71 10.36 23.78
C GLN A 278 -21.72 10.30 24.95
N PHE A 279 -20.56 10.91 24.77
CA PHE A 279 -19.52 11.01 25.79
C PHE A 279 -19.30 12.47 26.21
N SER A 280 -19.06 12.69 27.51
CA SER A 280 -18.64 13.98 28.05
C SER A 280 -17.66 13.75 29.19
N CYS A 281 -16.45 14.27 29.07
CA CYS A 281 -15.38 14.05 30.03
C CYS A 281 -14.36 15.20 29.93
N PRO A 282 -13.89 15.80 31.05
CA PRO A 282 -12.90 16.88 31.02
C PRO A 282 -11.61 16.48 30.30
N GLU A 283 -10.97 17.42 29.59
CA GLU A 283 -9.76 17.12 28.79
C GLU A 283 -8.55 16.69 29.63
N ASN A 284 -8.47 17.17 30.88
CA ASN A 284 -7.42 16.85 31.84
C ASN A 284 -7.69 15.58 32.66
N SER A 285 -8.78 14.87 32.38
CA SER A 285 -9.15 13.63 33.08
C SER A 285 -8.52 12.39 32.41
N GLU A 286 -8.69 11.24 33.06
CA GLU A 286 -8.28 9.94 32.50
C GLU A 286 -9.00 9.60 31.19
N GLY A 287 -10.20 10.17 30.94
CA GLY A 287 -11.02 9.88 29.78
C GLY A 287 -11.92 8.66 29.96
N ILE A 288 -12.98 8.57 29.17
CA ILE A 288 -13.86 7.40 29.11
C ILE A 288 -13.19 6.36 28.23
N SER A 289 -13.03 5.11 28.70
CA SER A 289 -12.31 4.08 27.94
C SER A 289 -13.15 2.89 27.56
N LEU A 290 -12.94 2.39 26.34
CA LEU A 290 -13.51 1.17 25.78
C LEU A 290 -12.40 0.12 25.63
N GLU A 291 -12.54 -1.02 26.30
CA GLU A 291 -11.60 -2.13 26.16
C GLU A 291 -11.77 -2.83 24.81
N LEU A 292 -10.65 -3.02 24.08
CA LEU A 292 -10.62 -3.62 22.75
C LEU A 292 -9.83 -4.94 22.73
N ASN A 293 -8.69 -4.98 23.43
CA ASN A 293 -7.85 -6.17 23.60
C ASN A 293 -7.49 -6.94 22.30
N ASN A 294 -7.41 -6.26 21.16
CA ASN A 294 -7.11 -6.87 19.86
C ASN A 294 -5.60 -7.07 19.63
N ALA A 295 -5.15 -8.30 19.37
CA ALA A 295 -3.74 -8.60 19.11
C ALA A 295 -3.44 -8.98 17.64
N ARG A 296 -4.44 -8.93 16.76
CA ARG A 296 -4.34 -9.48 15.40
C ARG A 296 -4.42 -8.41 14.33
N ASP A 297 -5.32 -7.45 14.51
CA ASP A 297 -5.68 -6.44 13.53
C ASP A 297 -5.39 -5.04 14.08
N PHE A 298 -5.00 -4.12 13.19
CA PHE A 298 -4.48 -2.81 13.59
C PHE A 298 -5.02 -1.66 12.72
N ILE A 299 -6.13 -1.87 12.01
CA ILE A 299 -6.87 -0.77 11.38
C ILE A 299 -8.09 -0.47 12.25
N ILE A 300 -8.08 0.63 12.99
CA ILE A 300 -9.25 1.06 13.79
C ILE A 300 -10.13 2.00 12.98
N SER A 301 -11.45 1.84 13.09
CA SER A 301 -12.43 2.75 12.50
C SER A 301 -13.52 3.10 13.50
N LEU A 302 -13.98 4.34 13.50
CA LEU A 302 -15.14 4.78 14.27
C LEU A 302 -15.82 5.98 13.62
N ASP A 303 -17.13 6.08 13.78
CA ASP A 303 -17.87 7.29 13.49
C ASP A 303 -17.74 8.28 14.64
N LEU A 304 -17.45 9.53 14.31
CA LEU A 304 -17.11 10.53 15.31
C LEU A 304 -17.68 11.91 14.95
N LYS A 305 -18.26 12.56 15.95
CA LYS A 305 -18.70 13.96 15.89
C LYS A 305 -18.40 14.64 17.23
N PHE A 306 -17.53 15.65 17.22
CA PHE A 306 -17.21 16.44 18.41
C PHE A 306 -18.17 17.62 18.58
N GLN A 307 -18.46 17.96 19.83
CA GLN A 307 -19.23 19.15 20.24
C GLN A 307 -18.32 20.21 20.90
N GLY A 308 -17.03 20.21 20.55
CA GLY A 308 -15.99 21.06 21.13
C GLY A 308 -14.60 20.48 20.89
N ASN A 309 -13.61 21.01 21.61
CA ASN A 309 -12.28 20.40 21.63
C ASN A 309 -12.33 19.07 22.41
N GLY A 310 -11.48 18.13 21.99
CA GLY A 310 -11.46 16.79 22.52
C GLY A 310 -10.44 15.92 21.83
N SER A 311 -10.40 14.66 22.22
CA SER A 311 -9.55 13.68 21.55
C SER A 311 -10.11 12.27 21.68
N VAL A 312 -9.83 11.46 20.67
CA VAL A 312 -9.93 10.01 20.76
C VAL A 312 -8.51 9.47 20.74
N SER A 313 -8.15 8.65 21.72
CA SER A 313 -6.81 8.07 21.83
C SER A 313 -6.88 6.56 21.78
N VAL A 314 -5.83 5.90 21.28
CA VAL A 314 -5.69 4.45 21.33
C VAL A 314 -4.40 4.09 22.06
N VAL A 315 -4.48 3.08 22.92
CA VAL A 315 -3.34 2.59 23.71
C VAL A 315 -2.82 1.29 23.10
N LEU A 316 -1.53 1.25 22.79
CA LEU A 316 -0.86 0.17 22.06
C LEU A 316 0.29 -0.40 22.88
N GLU A 317 0.24 -1.70 23.16
CA GLU A 317 1.45 -2.45 23.48
C GLU A 317 2.27 -2.64 22.21
N THR A 318 3.59 -2.53 22.32
CA THR A 318 4.49 -2.59 21.18
C THR A 318 5.60 -3.63 21.38
N THR A 319 6.39 -3.87 20.33
CA THR A 319 7.59 -4.70 20.40
C THR A 319 8.70 -4.10 21.28
N GLU A 320 8.61 -2.82 21.65
CA GLU A 320 9.57 -2.16 22.54
C GLU A 320 9.18 -2.37 24.00
N ARG A 321 10.14 -2.83 24.82
CA ARG A 321 9.95 -2.98 26.26
C ARG A 321 9.62 -1.63 26.91
N GLY A 322 8.76 -1.61 27.92
CA GLY A 322 8.38 -0.40 28.68
C GLY A 322 6.90 -0.07 28.58
N ARG A 323 6.55 1.20 28.89
CA ARG A 323 5.15 1.66 28.90
C ARG A 323 4.49 1.58 27.50
N PRO A 324 3.20 1.28 27.39
CA PRO A 324 2.49 1.34 26.11
C PRO A 324 2.66 2.69 25.39
N PHE A 325 2.57 2.67 24.06
CA PHE A 325 2.44 3.90 23.27
C PHE A 325 0.99 4.35 23.25
N THR A 326 0.76 5.66 23.27
CA THR A 326 -0.57 6.25 23.08
C THR A 326 -0.58 7.06 21.80
N LEU A 327 -1.54 6.78 20.92
CA LEU A 327 -1.79 7.60 19.74
C LEU A 327 -3.04 8.45 20.00
N HIS A 328 -2.88 9.77 20.02
CA HIS A 328 -3.94 10.74 20.27
C HIS A 328 -4.41 11.37 18.96
N TYR A 329 -5.70 11.24 18.66
CA TYR A 329 -6.37 11.90 17.55
C TYR A 329 -7.14 13.10 18.10
N VAL A 330 -6.55 14.29 18.00
CA VAL A 330 -6.96 15.50 18.71
C VAL A 330 -7.77 16.41 17.78
N SER A 331 -8.95 16.85 18.23
CA SER A 331 -9.75 17.82 17.49
C SER A 331 -9.24 19.25 17.70
N GLY A 332 -9.43 20.12 16.70
CA GLY A 332 -9.05 21.54 16.78
C GLY A 332 -7.54 21.84 16.77
N SER A 333 -6.68 20.83 16.78
CA SER A 333 -5.23 21.01 16.70
C SER A 333 -4.79 21.39 15.28
N THR A 334 -3.99 22.46 15.16
CA THR A 334 -3.31 22.85 13.92
C THR A 334 -2.03 22.05 13.66
N ARG A 335 -1.57 21.26 14.65
CA ARG A 335 -0.38 20.43 14.52
C ARG A 335 -0.73 19.11 13.82
N LEU A 336 0.00 18.84 12.75
CA LEU A 336 -0.18 17.66 11.91
C LEU A 336 0.25 16.37 12.61
N ILE A 337 1.41 16.39 13.25
CA ILE A 337 1.92 15.31 14.09
C ILE A 337 2.87 15.87 15.15
N SER A 338 2.84 15.32 16.36
CA SER A 338 3.84 15.55 17.40
C SER A 338 4.17 14.27 18.14
N LEU A 339 5.38 14.20 18.68
CA LEU A 339 5.84 13.12 19.55
C LEU A 339 6.30 13.74 20.87
N ARG A 340 5.80 13.23 21.99
CA ARG A 340 6.31 13.50 23.32
C ARG A 340 6.47 12.15 24.03
N ASP A 341 7.71 11.71 24.22
CA ASP A 341 8.03 10.41 24.80
C ASP A 341 7.36 9.23 24.05
N ARG A 342 6.33 8.59 24.61
CA ARG A 342 5.54 7.52 23.96
C ARG A 342 4.12 7.96 23.58
N ASP A 343 3.87 9.26 23.59
CA ASP A 343 2.60 9.86 23.25
C ASP A 343 2.74 10.57 21.91
N VAL A 344 2.07 10.03 20.88
CA VAL A 344 2.04 10.56 19.52
C VAL A 344 0.71 11.25 19.33
N SER A 345 0.70 12.50 18.88
CA SER A 345 -0.55 13.22 18.60
C SER A 345 -0.70 13.55 17.13
N TYR A 346 -1.92 13.43 16.63
CA TYR A 346 -2.37 13.74 15.28
C TYR A 346 -3.54 14.71 15.35
N GLY A 347 -3.42 15.90 14.73
CA GLY A 347 -4.54 16.83 14.64
C GLY A 347 -5.53 16.39 13.56
N ILE A 348 -6.74 15.99 13.93
CA ILE A 348 -7.75 15.42 13.01
C ILE A 348 -8.83 16.40 12.55
N GLY A 349 -8.58 17.70 12.70
CA GLY A 349 -9.54 18.77 12.37
C GLY A 349 -10.62 18.94 13.44
N ALA A 350 -11.58 19.83 13.22
CA ALA A 350 -12.64 20.11 14.21
C ALA A 350 -13.62 18.94 14.39
N ARG A 351 -13.97 18.25 13.29
CA ARG A 351 -14.98 17.18 13.25
C ARG A 351 -16.29 17.54 13.95
N GLY A 352 -16.80 18.75 13.67
CA GLY A 352 -18.11 19.22 14.17
C GLY A 352 -19.31 18.56 13.46
N ALA A 353 -19.07 17.83 12.37
CA ALA A 353 -20.05 17.01 11.66
C ALA A 353 -19.65 15.53 11.73
N TRP A 354 -20.63 14.65 11.49
CA TRP A 354 -20.41 13.21 11.46
C TRP A 354 -19.39 12.82 10.39
N SER A 355 -18.40 12.03 10.80
CA SER A 355 -17.36 11.53 9.92
C SER A 355 -16.79 10.20 10.44
N THR A 356 -16.56 9.25 9.54
CA THR A 356 -15.88 7.98 9.89
C THR A 356 -14.36 8.16 9.92
N LEU A 357 -13.73 8.10 11.09
CA LEU A 357 -12.28 8.10 11.32
C LEU A 357 -11.68 6.70 11.18
N THR A 358 -10.94 6.40 10.09
CA THR A 358 -10.23 5.11 9.90
C THR A 358 -8.70 5.25 9.90
N ARG A 359 -7.99 4.55 10.80
CA ARG A 359 -6.55 4.69 11.08
C ARG A 359 -5.82 3.36 10.99
N ASP A 360 -4.69 3.34 10.29
CA ASP A 360 -3.71 2.26 10.40
C ASP A 360 -2.76 2.56 11.56
N LEU A 361 -2.89 1.79 12.63
CA LEU A 361 -2.14 1.98 13.87
C LEU A 361 -0.67 1.57 13.73
N LEU A 362 -0.35 0.61 12.86
CA LEU A 362 1.04 0.25 12.58
C LEU A 362 1.76 1.42 11.95
N THR A 363 1.13 2.01 10.92
CA THR A 363 1.73 3.13 10.24
C THR A 363 1.56 4.44 10.99
N ASP A 364 0.63 4.62 11.91
CA ASP A 364 0.65 5.79 12.80
C ASP A 364 1.79 5.68 13.83
N LEU A 365 2.02 4.48 14.36
CA LEU A 365 3.03 4.24 15.38
C LEU A 365 4.46 4.43 14.86
N ARG A 366 4.82 3.82 13.72
CA ARG A 366 6.20 3.79 13.15
C ARG A 366 6.81 5.14 12.77
N LYS A 367 6.09 6.19 13.03
CA LYS A 367 5.97 7.31 12.13
C LYS A 367 5.82 8.55 13.01
N GLY A 368 4.95 8.45 14.02
CA GLY A 368 5.16 9.09 15.31
C GLY A 368 6.51 8.77 15.94
N ALA A 369 6.84 7.49 16.14
CA ALA A 369 8.13 7.09 16.73
C ALA A 369 9.34 7.50 15.85
N GLY A 370 9.15 7.54 14.53
CA GLY A 370 10.17 7.94 13.56
C GLY A 370 10.23 9.46 13.30
N LEU A 371 9.49 10.28 14.07
CA LEU A 371 9.36 11.71 13.81
C LEU A 371 10.73 12.41 13.82
N SER A 372 10.90 13.36 12.89
CA SER A 372 12.17 14.03 12.60
C SER A 372 11.87 15.37 11.92
N ASN A 373 12.74 16.36 12.11
CA ASN A 373 12.63 17.66 11.43
C ASN A 373 13.25 17.66 10.03
N THR A 374 13.83 16.53 9.60
CA THR A 374 14.42 16.37 8.26
C THR A 374 13.39 15.89 7.23
N LYS A 375 13.78 15.90 5.95
CA LYS A 375 12.96 15.38 4.84
C LYS A 375 12.68 13.87 4.91
N ALA A 376 13.47 13.13 5.71
CA ALA A 376 13.35 11.70 5.90
C ALA A 376 12.81 11.35 7.30
N VAL A 377 12.26 10.17 7.40
CA VAL A 377 11.72 9.60 8.64
C VAL A 377 12.78 8.69 9.22
N ARG A 378 12.95 8.70 10.54
CA ARG A 378 13.87 7.76 11.16
C ARG A 378 13.26 6.37 11.01
N GLN A 379 14.01 5.45 10.41
CA GLN A 379 13.60 4.07 10.33
C GLN A 379 13.44 3.52 11.75
N THR A 380 12.33 2.85 12.00
CA THR A 380 12.04 2.18 13.27
C THR A 380 11.46 0.81 12.99
N ARG A 381 11.82 -0.15 13.85
CA ARG A 381 11.31 -1.52 13.83
C ARG A 381 10.14 -1.72 14.80
N VAL A 382 9.69 -0.65 15.46
CA VAL A 382 8.53 -0.71 16.36
C VAL A 382 7.31 -1.23 15.59
N ALA A 383 6.58 -2.14 16.22
CA ALA A 383 5.33 -2.68 15.72
C ALA A 383 4.34 -2.82 16.88
N PRO A 384 3.04 -2.60 16.65
CA PRO A 384 2.03 -2.87 17.65
C PRO A 384 1.93 -4.39 17.86
N ARG A 385 1.75 -4.78 19.11
CA ARG A 385 1.49 -6.17 19.54
C ARG A 385 0.05 -6.36 19.94
N LYS A 386 -0.51 -5.38 20.64
CA LYS A 386 -1.89 -5.43 21.13
C LYS A 386 -2.47 -4.02 21.23
N LEU A 387 -3.66 -3.84 20.66
CA LEU A 387 -4.53 -2.69 20.86
C LEU A 387 -5.33 -2.93 22.12
N LEU A 388 -4.97 -2.20 23.19
CA LEU A 388 -5.57 -2.40 24.51
C LEU A 388 -6.96 -1.78 24.57
N ARG A 389 -7.04 -0.46 24.38
CA ARG A 389 -8.26 0.31 24.59
C ARG A 389 -8.29 1.59 23.77
N LEU A 390 -9.51 2.06 23.53
CA LEU A 390 -9.81 3.40 23.03
C LEU A 390 -10.20 4.31 24.20
N VAL A 391 -9.79 5.57 24.17
CA VAL A 391 -10.05 6.56 25.23
C VAL A 391 -10.59 7.84 24.62
N ALA A 392 -11.80 8.24 25.00
CA ALA A 392 -12.45 9.47 24.58
C ALA A 392 -12.35 10.56 25.65
N ARG A 393 -11.97 11.77 25.24
CA ARG A 393 -11.92 12.99 26.06
C ARG A 393 -12.61 14.16 25.36
N GLY A 394 -13.12 15.11 26.13
CA GLY A 394 -13.95 16.20 25.63
C GLY A 394 -15.41 15.77 25.56
N ARG A 395 -16.17 16.41 24.67
CA ARG A 395 -17.61 16.15 24.48
C ARG A 395 -17.92 15.81 23.03
N GLY A 396 -18.68 14.75 22.80
CA GLY A 396 -19.04 14.33 21.46
C GLY A 396 -19.93 13.09 21.41
N LEU A 397 -20.06 12.57 20.20
CA LEU A 397 -20.81 11.38 19.85
C LEU A 397 -19.87 10.42 19.11
N LEU A 398 -19.96 9.14 19.43
CA LEU A 398 -19.22 8.07 18.77
C LEU A 398 -20.15 6.90 18.44
N ASP A 399 -19.84 6.20 17.37
CA ASP A 399 -20.57 5.00 16.92
C ASP A 399 -19.65 4.12 16.05
N ASN A 400 -20.07 2.87 15.79
CA ASN A 400 -19.42 1.92 14.88
C ASN A 400 -17.91 1.74 15.13
N VAL A 401 -17.52 1.52 16.39
CA VAL A 401 -16.11 1.25 16.73
C VAL A 401 -15.75 -0.15 16.24
N THR A 402 -14.81 -0.22 15.30
CA THR A 402 -14.40 -1.45 14.64
C THR A 402 -12.89 -1.54 14.51
N VAL A 403 -12.36 -2.77 14.47
CA VAL A 403 -10.96 -3.05 14.16
C VAL A 403 -10.91 -4.07 13.02
N SER A 404 -10.13 -3.79 11.98
CA SER A 404 -10.04 -4.62 10.79
C SER A 404 -8.60 -4.91 10.35
N ALA A 405 -8.43 -5.97 9.56
CA ALA A 405 -7.14 -6.32 8.97
C ALA A 405 -6.68 -5.26 7.95
N THR A 406 -7.61 -4.80 7.10
CA THR A 406 -7.39 -3.77 6.08
C THR A 406 -8.64 -2.89 5.92
N ALA A 407 -8.47 -1.69 5.34
CA ALA A 407 -9.58 -0.79 4.98
C ALA A 407 -9.30 -0.10 3.63
N HIS A 408 -9.06 -0.89 2.59
CA HIS A 408 -8.61 -0.39 1.29
C HIS A 408 -9.60 0.56 0.61
N ALA A 409 -10.89 0.24 0.62
CA ALA A 409 -11.90 1.10 0.04
C ALA A 409 -11.91 2.49 0.69
N ALA A 410 -11.76 2.55 2.01
CA ALA A 410 -11.75 3.80 2.76
C ALA A 410 -10.56 4.69 2.37
N ALA A 411 -9.36 4.09 2.22
CA ALA A 411 -8.17 4.77 1.71
C ALA A 411 -8.31 5.26 0.27
N PHE A 412 -8.90 4.45 -0.62
CA PHE A 412 -9.17 4.83 -2.01
C PHE A 412 -10.14 6.03 -2.11
N PHE A 413 -11.23 6.02 -1.34
CA PHE A 413 -12.20 7.11 -1.35
C PHE A 413 -11.66 8.38 -0.68
N ALA A 414 -10.78 8.28 0.30
CA ALA A 414 -10.08 9.44 0.86
C ALA A 414 -9.22 10.12 -0.23
N ALA A 415 -8.42 9.34 -0.97
CA ALA A 415 -7.63 9.86 -2.09
C ALA A 415 -8.50 10.49 -3.18
N SER A 416 -9.59 9.82 -3.57
CA SER A 416 -10.50 10.30 -4.62
C SER A 416 -11.18 11.61 -4.25
N ARG A 417 -11.69 11.73 -3.02
CA ARG A 417 -12.35 12.95 -2.55
C ARG A 417 -11.38 14.11 -2.36
N TRP A 418 -10.16 13.84 -1.90
CA TRP A 418 -9.13 14.86 -1.85
C TRP A 418 -8.83 15.42 -3.25
N LEU A 419 -8.67 14.53 -4.25
CA LEU A 419 -8.44 14.94 -5.63
C LEU A 419 -9.60 15.79 -6.16
N LEU A 420 -10.84 15.41 -5.89
CA LEU A 420 -12.02 16.18 -6.33
C LEU A 420 -12.05 17.58 -5.70
N ARG A 421 -11.81 17.70 -4.39
CA ARG A 421 -11.85 18.98 -3.66
C ARG A 421 -10.70 19.93 -3.99
N ASN A 422 -9.55 19.39 -4.39
CA ASN A 422 -8.30 20.16 -4.58
C ASN A 422 -7.95 20.38 -6.06
N GLN A 423 -8.87 20.09 -6.98
CA GLN A 423 -8.70 20.40 -8.39
C GLN A 423 -8.92 21.91 -8.62
N ASP A 424 -8.00 22.57 -9.30
CA ASP A 424 -8.12 23.98 -9.65
C ASP A 424 -9.11 24.20 -10.82
N GLY A 425 -9.48 25.46 -11.08
CA GLY A 425 -10.40 25.81 -12.18
C GLY A 425 -9.87 25.51 -13.59
N ARG A 426 -8.60 25.07 -13.74
CA ARG A 426 -8.00 24.63 -15.00
C ARG A 426 -7.95 23.10 -15.11
N GLY A 427 -8.50 22.39 -14.13
CA GLY A 427 -8.48 20.93 -14.07
C GLY A 427 -7.18 20.32 -13.55
N GLY A 428 -6.26 21.15 -13.03
CA GLY A 428 -4.97 20.71 -12.50
C GLY A 428 -4.94 20.56 -10.98
N TRP A 429 -3.87 19.95 -10.47
CA TRP A 429 -3.54 19.94 -9.04
C TRP A 429 -2.19 20.64 -8.84
N PRO A 430 -2.18 21.91 -8.39
CA PRO A 430 -0.95 22.69 -8.28
C PRO A 430 0.00 22.12 -7.20
N ILE A 431 1.30 22.10 -7.51
CA ILE A 431 2.34 21.63 -6.58
C ILE A 431 2.93 22.86 -5.87
N ALA A 432 2.60 23.02 -4.58
CA ALA A 432 2.98 24.18 -3.77
C ALA A 432 4.42 24.11 -3.22
N VAL A 433 5.39 23.69 -4.03
CA VAL A 433 6.81 23.67 -3.64
C VAL A 433 7.73 23.84 -4.86
N THR A 434 8.84 24.55 -4.67
CA THR A 434 9.85 24.75 -5.71
C THR A 434 10.60 23.45 -6.01
N ARG A 435 10.73 23.12 -7.29
CA ARG A 435 11.52 21.98 -7.77
C ARG A 435 12.66 22.46 -8.68
N LYS A 436 13.89 22.08 -8.34
CA LYS A 436 15.07 22.17 -9.21
C LYS A 436 15.32 20.78 -9.83
N LEU A 437 15.34 20.68 -11.16
CA LEU A 437 15.56 19.43 -11.90
C LEU A 437 17.04 19.20 -12.24
N GLY A 438 17.85 20.24 -12.30
CA GLY A 438 19.31 20.18 -12.50
C GLY A 438 19.93 21.57 -12.59
N LYS A 439 21.26 21.65 -12.76
CA LYS A 439 22.01 22.92 -12.86
C LYS A 439 21.58 23.78 -14.07
N ALA A 440 21.04 23.17 -15.13
CA ALA A 440 20.64 23.85 -16.37
C ALA A 440 19.12 24.11 -16.50
N SER A 441 18.32 23.81 -15.48
CA SER A 441 16.86 24.05 -15.52
C SER A 441 16.48 25.24 -14.65
N SER A 442 15.75 26.21 -15.21
CA SER A 442 15.13 27.28 -14.42
C SER A 442 14.27 26.70 -13.29
N PRO A 443 14.35 27.24 -12.06
CA PRO A 443 13.54 26.76 -10.94
C PRO A 443 12.05 26.88 -11.25
N TRP A 444 11.28 25.83 -10.99
CA TRP A 444 9.82 25.91 -11.06
C TRP A 444 9.29 26.64 -9.83
N ILE A 445 8.67 27.79 -10.04
CA ILE A 445 8.08 28.64 -8.99
C ILE A 445 6.76 27.99 -8.49
N PRO A 446 6.43 28.08 -7.19
CA PRO A 446 5.13 27.63 -6.67
C PRO A 446 3.99 28.29 -7.48
N ALA A 447 2.97 27.50 -7.85
CA ALA A 447 1.89 27.82 -8.82
C ALA A 447 2.12 27.35 -10.27
N GLY A 448 3.23 26.67 -10.57
CA GLY A 448 3.34 25.90 -11.80
C GLY A 448 2.38 24.71 -11.81
N THR A 449 1.24 24.83 -12.50
CA THR A 449 0.59 23.64 -13.07
C THR A 449 1.59 23.00 -14.01
N ARG A 450 1.76 21.67 -13.99
CA ARG A 450 2.45 21.03 -15.12
C ARG A 450 1.52 21.12 -16.32
N PRO A 451 1.82 21.88 -17.39
CA PRO A 451 1.14 21.68 -18.64
C PRO A 451 1.96 20.61 -19.36
N TRP A 452 1.60 19.34 -19.18
CA TRP A 452 1.96 18.35 -20.20
C TRP A 452 0.97 18.57 -21.33
N ARG A 453 1.27 19.55 -22.18
CA ARG A 453 0.49 19.82 -23.40
C ARG A 453 0.34 18.49 -24.15
N LYS A 454 -0.86 18.28 -24.72
CA LYS A 454 -1.06 17.37 -25.86
C LYS A 454 0.15 17.51 -26.77
N GLY A 455 0.72 16.38 -27.21
CA GLY A 455 1.66 16.37 -28.33
C GLY A 455 1.16 17.32 -29.42
N ARG A 456 2.11 18.00 -30.07
CA ARG A 456 1.83 18.92 -31.18
C ARG A 456 0.70 18.34 -32.04
N PRO A 457 -0.31 19.12 -32.43
CA PRO A 457 -1.19 18.70 -33.51
C PRO A 457 -0.29 18.34 -34.69
N CYS A 458 -0.48 17.16 -35.28
CA CYS A 458 0.06 16.89 -36.61
C CYS A 458 -0.28 18.09 -37.50
N PRO A 459 0.65 18.60 -38.31
CA PRO A 459 0.29 19.63 -39.28
C PRO A 459 -0.81 19.05 -40.18
N PRO A 460 -1.82 19.86 -40.57
CA PRO A 460 -2.83 19.40 -41.50
C PRO A 460 -2.10 18.94 -42.77
N TRP A 461 -2.44 17.73 -43.22
CA TRP A 461 -2.11 17.25 -44.55
C TRP A 461 -2.62 18.29 -45.54
N SER A 462 -1.72 19.12 -46.07
CA SER A 462 -1.98 19.85 -47.30
C SER A 462 -2.01 18.79 -48.41
N GLY A 463 -3.23 18.44 -48.82
CA GLY A 463 -3.45 17.73 -50.06
C GLY A 463 -2.80 18.53 -51.18
N ARG A 464 -1.66 18.04 -51.65
CA ARG A 464 -1.05 18.52 -52.88
C ARG A 464 -1.81 17.83 -54.00
N THR A 465 -2.71 18.57 -54.63
CA THR A 465 -3.25 18.25 -55.95
C THR A 465 -2.09 18.08 -56.92
N GLY A 466 -2.02 16.90 -57.51
CA GLY A 466 -1.24 16.51 -58.68
C GLY A 466 -1.97 15.33 -59.29
#